data_AF-A7SKA4-F1
#
_entry.id   AF-A7SKA4-F1
#
_cell.length_a   1.000
_cell.length_b   1.000
_cell.length_c   1.000
_cell.angle_alpha   90.00
_cell.angle_beta   90.00
_cell.angle_gamma   90.00
#
_symmetry.space_group_name_H-M   'P 1'
#
loop_
_entity.id
_entity.type
_entity.pdbx_description
1 polymer ?
#
loop_
_entity_poly.entity_id
_entity_poly.type
_entity_poly.pdbx_seq_one_letter_code
_entity_poly.pdbx_strand_id
1 'polypeptide(L)'
;LWNYYFHLGVAFLTQSHLQLENFSESKRNKIIDRQESKVPYADMRQVMGFEIRDMWDQLGEHKKHFIPNLIGPLLEMTLVPETELRRSTLPIFFDMIECELQGDGFIHQAKNEMVNKLDRIVTAKKKGDEEYKELFHDM
;
A
#
# COMPACT_ATOMS: atom_id res chain seq x y z
N LEU A 1 8.39 -17.42 2.90
CA LEU A 1 6.97 -17.33 3.30
C LEU A 1 6.48 -15.88 3.29
N TRP A 2 7.03 -15.00 4.14
CA TRP A 2 6.59 -13.60 4.26
C TRP A 2 6.61 -12.78 2.97
N ASN A 3 7.61 -12.99 2.11
CA ASN A 3 7.63 -12.31 0.80
C ASN A 3 6.39 -12.65 -0.04
N TYR A 4 6.00 -13.93 -0.09
CA TYR A 4 4.78 -14.36 -0.77
C TYR A 4 3.51 -13.80 -0.11
N TYR A 5 3.49 -13.67 1.22
CA TYR A 5 2.38 -13.06 1.94
C TYR A 5 2.15 -11.62 1.48
N PHE A 6 3.20 -10.78 1.47
CA PHE A 6 3.09 -9.40 1.01
C PHE A 6 2.63 -9.30 -0.44
N HIS A 7 3.24 -10.07 -1.36
CA HIS A 7 2.85 -10.06 -2.76
C HIS A 7 1.40 -10.53 -2.97
N LEU A 8 0.96 -11.57 -2.25
CA LEU A 8 -0.40 -12.07 -2.34
C LEU A 8 -1.41 -11.08 -1.77
N GLY A 9 -1.09 -10.45 -0.63
CA GLY A 9 -1.93 -9.40 -0.03
C GLY A 9 -2.10 -8.20 -0.97
N VAL A 10 -1.01 -7.72 -1.58
CA VAL A 10 -1.06 -6.66 -2.59
C VAL A 10 -1.87 -7.09 -3.82
N ALA A 11 -1.68 -8.31 -4.32
CA ALA A 11 -2.44 -8.82 -5.47
C ALA A 11 -3.95 -8.93 -5.15
N PHE A 12 -4.29 -9.34 -3.93
CA PHE A 12 -5.66 -9.35 -3.45
C PHE A 12 -6.25 -7.93 -3.40
N LEU A 13 -5.49 -6.95 -2.91
CA LEU A 13 -5.94 -5.56 -2.79
C LEU A 13 -6.17 -4.88 -4.13
N THR A 14 -5.32 -5.18 -5.11
CA THR A 14 -5.26 -4.47 -6.39
C THR A 14 -6.07 -5.13 -7.50
N GLN A 15 -6.68 -6.31 -7.26
CA GLN A 15 -7.53 -6.94 -8.26
C GLN A 15 -8.78 -6.11 -8.58
N SER A 16 -9.19 -6.17 -9.84
CA SER A 16 -10.28 -5.35 -10.40
C SER A 16 -11.62 -5.50 -9.66
N HIS A 17 -11.92 -6.67 -9.12
CA HIS A 17 -13.19 -6.93 -8.43
C HIS A 17 -13.32 -6.23 -7.08
N LEU A 18 -12.21 -5.81 -6.47
CA LEU A 18 -12.21 -5.04 -5.23
C LEU A 18 -12.06 -3.53 -5.47
N GLN A 19 -11.86 -3.07 -6.70
CA GLN A 19 -11.79 -1.66 -7.03
C GLN A 19 -13.20 -1.03 -7.05
N LEU A 20 -13.76 -0.78 -5.86
CA LEU A 20 -15.16 -0.39 -5.66
C LEU A 20 -15.54 0.94 -6.32
N GLU A 21 -14.56 1.82 -6.55
CA GLU A 21 -14.67 3.08 -7.29
C GLU A 21 -15.10 2.88 -8.76
N ASN A 22 -14.88 1.69 -9.32
CA ASN A 22 -15.31 1.35 -10.68
C ASN A 22 -16.77 0.88 -10.74
N PHE A 23 -17.44 0.74 -9.60
CA PHE A 23 -18.84 0.39 -9.53
C PHE A 23 -19.73 1.61 -9.37
N SER A 24 -21.01 1.46 -9.74
CA SER A 24 -22.00 2.47 -9.38
C SER A 24 -22.10 2.58 -7.86
N GLU A 25 -22.41 3.79 -7.38
CA GLU A 25 -22.57 4.07 -5.96
C GLU A 25 -23.54 3.09 -5.28
N SER A 26 -24.68 2.78 -5.92
CA SER A 26 -25.65 1.81 -5.39
C SER A 26 -25.08 0.40 -5.26
N LYS A 27 -24.19 -0.03 -6.17
CA LYS A 27 -23.55 -1.34 -6.09
C LYS A 27 -22.46 -1.35 -5.02
N ARG A 28 -21.65 -0.28 -4.95
CA ARG A 28 -20.62 -0.10 -3.91
C ARG A 28 -21.23 -0.15 -2.52
N ASN A 29 -22.27 0.65 -2.25
CA ASN A 29 -22.90 0.71 -0.93
C ASN A 29 -23.48 -0.65 -0.54
N LYS A 30 -24.16 -1.36 -1.47
CA LYS A 30 -24.65 -2.73 -1.21
C LYS A 30 -23.54 -3.74 -0.92
N ILE A 31 -22.35 -3.57 -1.49
CA ILE A 31 -21.19 -4.44 -1.21
C ILE A 31 -20.70 -4.16 0.20
N ILE A 32 -20.50 -2.89 0.57
CA ILE A 32 -20.04 -2.48 1.89
C ILE A 32 -21.04 -2.91 2.97
N ASP A 33 -22.33 -2.59 2.82
CA ASP A 33 -23.39 -2.99 3.77
C ASP A 33 -23.43 -4.51 4.01
N ARG A 34 -23.24 -5.29 2.93
CA ARG A 34 -23.21 -6.77 3.01
C ARG A 34 -21.93 -7.29 3.68
N GLN A 35 -20.82 -6.60 3.50
CA GLN A 35 -19.55 -6.93 4.16
C GLN A 35 -19.69 -6.67 5.67
N GLU A 36 -20.16 -5.50 6.07
CA GLU A 36 -20.39 -5.13 7.47
C GLU A 36 -21.37 -6.08 8.19
N SER A 37 -22.37 -6.60 7.47
CA SER A 37 -23.34 -7.55 8.03
C SER A 37 -22.76 -8.96 8.27
N LYS A 38 -21.64 -9.33 7.65
CA LYS A 38 -21.05 -10.69 7.70
C LYS A 38 -19.68 -10.76 8.36
N VAL A 39 -18.95 -9.66 8.34
CA VAL A 39 -17.63 -9.50 8.93
C VAL A 39 -17.68 -8.19 9.71
N PRO A 40 -17.14 -8.11 10.94
CA PRO A 40 -17.20 -6.89 11.76
C PRO A 40 -16.42 -5.69 11.20
N TYR A 41 -16.07 -5.70 9.92
CA TYR A 41 -15.17 -4.74 9.31
C TYR A 41 -15.65 -4.36 7.90
N ALA A 42 -15.49 -3.06 7.66
CA ALA A 42 -15.61 -2.32 6.42
C ALA A 42 -14.76 -2.91 5.27
N ASP A 43 -14.78 -2.20 4.14
CA ASP A 43 -14.05 -2.48 2.89
C ASP A 43 -12.89 -3.47 3.06
N MET A 44 -13.01 -4.67 2.49
CA MET A 44 -12.00 -5.73 2.59
C MET A 44 -10.58 -5.28 2.23
N ARG A 45 -10.45 -4.20 1.45
CA ARG A 45 -9.16 -3.61 1.12
C ARG A 45 -8.50 -2.95 2.33
N GLN A 46 -9.26 -2.27 3.18
CA GLN A 46 -8.74 -1.73 4.44
C GLN A 46 -8.20 -2.85 5.32
N VAL A 47 -9.00 -3.91 5.50
CA VAL A 47 -8.64 -5.04 6.36
C VAL A 47 -7.31 -5.66 5.94
N MET A 48 -7.16 -6.01 4.66
CA MET A 48 -5.90 -6.59 4.17
C MET A 48 -4.73 -5.60 4.21
N GLY A 49 -4.98 -4.30 4.00
CA GLY A 49 -3.96 -3.26 4.16
C GLY A 49 -3.42 -3.17 5.59
N PHE A 50 -4.30 -3.30 6.59
CA PHE A 50 -3.90 -3.33 8.00
C PHE A 50 -3.10 -4.58 8.33
N GLU A 51 -3.51 -5.75 7.83
CA GLU A 51 -2.75 -7.00 7.99
C GLU A 51 -1.35 -6.94 7.33
N ILE A 52 -1.20 -6.20 6.22
CA ILE A 52 0.11 -5.94 5.59
C ILE A 52 0.96 -5.01 6.45
N ARG A 53 0.38 -3.91 6.95
CA ARG A 53 1.07 -2.95 7.84
C ARG A 53 1.53 -3.64 9.11
N ASP A 54 0.65 -4.37 9.79
CA ASP A 54 0.95 -5.02 11.06
C ASP A 54 2.05 -6.08 10.89
N MET A 55 2.03 -6.81 9.76
CA MET A 55 3.11 -7.74 9.42
C MET A 55 4.42 -7.02 9.16
N TRP A 56 4.39 -5.88 8.45
CA TRP A 56 5.57 -5.05 8.21
C TRP A 56 6.21 -4.59 9.53
N ASP A 57 5.41 -4.13 10.48
CA ASP A 57 5.87 -3.70 11.80
C ASP A 57 6.52 -4.85 12.59
N GLN A 58 5.99 -6.07 12.44
CA GLN A 58 6.52 -7.28 13.09
C GLN A 58 7.84 -7.79 12.51
N LEU A 59 8.31 -7.29 11.36
CA LEU A 59 9.57 -7.75 10.75
C LEU A 59 10.83 -7.30 11.52
N GLY A 60 10.77 -6.21 12.30
CA GLY A 60 11.92 -5.65 13.01
C GLY A 60 13.15 -5.46 12.11
N GLU A 61 14.32 -5.91 12.56
CA GLU A 61 15.59 -5.83 11.82
C GLU A 61 15.61 -6.56 10.47
N HIS A 62 14.61 -7.41 10.19
CA HIS A 62 14.52 -8.14 8.94
C HIS A 62 13.95 -7.29 7.80
N LYS A 63 13.30 -6.14 8.08
CA LYS A 63 12.70 -5.23 7.09
C LYS A 63 13.61 -4.98 5.88
N LYS A 64 14.91 -4.71 6.13
CA LYS A 64 15.92 -4.47 5.09
C LYS A 64 16.03 -5.54 3.99
N HIS A 65 15.74 -6.81 4.32
CA HIS A 65 15.77 -7.90 3.35
C HIS A 65 14.57 -7.89 2.40
N PHE A 66 13.47 -7.25 2.81
CA PHE A 66 12.23 -7.19 2.05
C PHE A 66 12.10 -5.91 1.23
N ILE A 67 12.66 -4.78 1.70
CA ILE A 67 12.57 -3.46 1.06
C ILE A 67 12.74 -3.52 -0.47
N PRO A 68 13.84 -4.10 -1.03
CA PRO A 68 14.07 -4.04 -2.48
C PRO A 68 12.94 -4.66 -3.31
N ASN A 69 12.28 -5.69 -2.76
CA ASN A 69 11.21 -6.40 -3.45
C ASN A 69 9.82 -5.83 -3.16
N LEU A 70 9.65 -5.08 -2.07
CA LEU A 70 8.34 -4.61 -1.60
C LEU A 70 8.01 -3.16 -1.95
N ILE A 71 9.00 -2.31 -2.31
CA ILE A 71 8.73 -0.91 -2.69
C ILE A 71 7.68 -0.85 -3.81
N GLY A 72 7.83 -1.66 -4.86
CA GLY A 72 6.89 -1.68 -5.99
C GLY A 72 5.48 -2.15 -5.60
N PRO A 73 5.34 -3.36 -5.06
CA PRO A 73 4.04 -3.88 -4.61
C PRO A 73 3.31 -2.97 -3.62
N LEU A 74 4.01 -2.47 -2.59
CA LEU A 74 3.37 -1.60 -1.60
C LEU A 74 2.96 -0.26 -2.23
N LEU A 75 3.71 0.22 -3.23
CA LEU A 75 3.33 1.42 -3.95
C LEU A 75 2.09 1.19 -4.83
N GLU A 76 1.93 -0.01 -5.40
CA GLU A 76 0.69 -0.35 -6.11
C GLU A 76 -0.53 -0.42 -5.18
N MET A 77 -0.32 -0.89 -3.94
CA MET A 77 -1.35 -0.89 -2.91
C MET A 77 -1.76 0.52 -2.49
N THR A 78 -0.80 1.45 -2.28
CA THR A 78 -1.14 2.82 -1.85
C THR A 78 -1.87 3.63 -2.92
N LEU A 79 -1.85 3.20 -4.19
CA LEU A 79 -2.60 3.87 -5.26
C LEU A 79 -4.09 3.52 -5.28
N VAL A 80 -4.51 2.48 -4.54
CA VAL A 80 -5.93 2.13 -4.41
C VAL A 80 -6.67 3.33 -3.82
N PRO A 81 -7.76 3.82 -4.43
CA PRO A 81 -8.51 4.99 -3.97
C PRO A 81 -9.42 4.64 -2.81
N GLU A 82 -8.78 4.39 -1.69
CA GLU A 82 -9.39 4.15 -0.40
C GLU A 82 -8.55 4.89 0.66
N THR A 83 -9.15 5.89 1.30
CA THR A 83 -8.45 6.90 2.10
C THR A 83 -7.77 6.31 3.33
N GLU A 84 -8.43 5.43 4.07
CA GLU A 84 -7.87 4.89 5.33
C GLU A 84 -6.75 3.89 5.07
N LEU A 85 -6.86 3.10 4.00
CA LEU A 85 -5.81 2.25 3.47
C LEU A 85 -4.58 3.08 3.14
N ARG A 86 -4.73 4.18 2.39
CA ARG A 86 -3.63 5.10 2.04
C ARG A 86 -2.96 5.65 3.29
N ARG A 87 -3.74 6.27 4.19
CA ARG A 87 -3.24 6.85 5.44
C ARG A 87 -2.48 5.84 6.30
N SER A 88 -2.96 4.60 6.35
CA SER A 88 -2.35 3.55 7.17
C SER A 88 -1.10 2.92 6.56
N THR A 89 -0.95 2.95 5.24
CA THR A 89 0.12 2.19 4.55
C THR A 89 1.20 3.07 3.96
N LEU A 90 0.93 4.35 3.68
CA LEU A 90 1.95 5.31 3.25
C LEU A 90 3.13 5.44 4.25
N PRO A 91 2.92 5.49 5.58
CA PRO A 91 4.01 5.59 6.55
C PRO A 91 5.04 4.44 6.48
N ILE A 92 4.70 3.30 5.89
CA ILE A 92 5.64 2.19 5.67
C ILE A 92 6.86 2.66 4.89
N PHE A 93 6.69 3.57 3.92
CA PHE A 93 7.81 4.07 3.12
C PHE A 93 8.77 4.95 3.89
N PHE A 94 8.27 5.72 4.87
CA PHE A 94 9.13 6.48 5.78
C PHE A 94 10.01 5.51 6.58
N ASP A 95 9.40 4.47 7.15
CA ASP A 95 10.12 3.43 7.89
C ASP A 95 11.12 2.66 7.00
N MET A 96 10.83 2.46 5.71
CA MET A 96 11.81 1.91 4.76
C MET A 96 13.04 2.81 4.60
N ILE A 97 12.83 4.13 4.51
CA ILE A 97 13.92 5.11 4.37
C ILE A 97 14.72 5.19 5.69
N GLU A 98 14.06 5.17 6.84
CA GLU A 98 14.73 5.12 8.15
C GLU A 98 15.56 3.84 8.33
N CYS A 99 15.02 2.67 7.94
CA CYS A 99 15.76 1.41 7.93
C CYS A 99 17.03 1.48 7.06
N GLU A 100 16.98 2.21 5.94
CA GLU A 100 18.13 2.42 5.05
C GLU A 100 19.18 3.36 5.68
N LEU A 101 18.74 4.41 6.40
CA LEU A 101 19.63 5.36 7.07
C LEU A 101 20.38 4.79 8.28
N GLN A 102 19.77 3.82 8.98
CA GLN A 102 20.40 3.16 10.13
C GLN A 102 21.39 2.05 9.74
N GLY A 103 21.49 1.69 8.46
CA GLY A 103 22.38 0.64 7.96
C GLY A 103 23.77 1.11 7.50
N ASP A 104 24.70 0.17 7.36
CA ASP A 104 26.07 0.41 6.88
C ASP A 104 26.12 0.73 5.37
N GLY A 105 25.86 1.99 5.01
CA GLY A 105 26.50 2.66 3.88
C GLY A 105 25.96 2.45 2.46
N PHE A 106 24.97 1.58 2.21
CA PHE A 106 24.23 1.57 0.93
C PHE A 106 23.09 2.59 0.98
N ILE A 107 23.48 3.87 1.04
CA ILE A 107 22.56 4.99 1.13
C ILE A 107 22.03 5.26 -0.28
N HIS A 108 20.70 5.26 -0.44
CA HIS A 108 19.90 5.73 -1.59
C HIS A 108 19.27 4.68 -2.51
N GLN A 109 19.37 3.38 -2.30
CA GLN A 109 18.68 2.42 -3.16
C GLN A 109 17.16 2.46 -2.93
N ALA A 110 16.69 2.41 -1.69
CA ALA A 110 15.26 2.39 -1.39
C ALA A 110 14.60 3.73 -1.76
N LYS A 111 15.20 4.84 -1.33
CA LYS A 111 14.71 6.19 -1.71
C LYS A 111 14.69 6.39 -3.22
N ASN A 112 15.77 6.09 -3.94
CA ASN A 112 15.82 6.31 -5.38
C ASN A 112 14.88 5.36 -6.12
N GLU A 113 14.76 4.12 -5.67
CA GLU A 113 13.82 3.16 -6.24
C GLU A 113 12.37 3.60 -6.02
N MET A 114 12.04 4.13 -4.84
CA MET A 114 10.73 4.70 -4.55
C MET A 114 10.42 5.89 -5.48
N VAL A 115 11.34 6.86 -5.60
CA VAL A 115 11.20 8.01 -6.51
C VAL A 115 11.03 7.55 -7.97
N ASN A 116 11.87 6.63 -8.43
CA ASN A 116 11.81 6.11 -9.80
C ASN A 116 10.50 5.37 -10.08
N LYS A 117 9.96 4.61 -9.11
CA LYS A 117 8.69 3.91 -9.27
C LYS A 117 7.50 4.87 -9.19
N LEU A 118 7.54 5.85 -8.30
CA LEU A 118 6.55 6.92 -8.23
C LEU A 118 6.46 7.69 -9.54
N ASP A 119 7.59 8.15 -10.07
CA ASP A 119 7.64 8.86 -11.36
C ASP A 119 7.04 8.01 -12.49
N ARG A 120 7.40 6.72 -12.58
CA ARG A 120 6.79 5.82 -13.57
C ARG A 120 5.28 5.67 -13.38
N ILE A 121 4.80 5.60 -12.15
CA ILE A 121 3.37 5.40 -11.86
C ILE A 121 2.56 6.66 -12.18
N VAL A 122 3.07 7.82 -11.81
CA VAL A 122 2.42 9.11 -12.05
C VAL A 122 2.51 9.49 -13.52
N THR A 123 3.71 9.42 -14.10
CA THR A 123 3.98 9.89 -15.47
C THR A 123 3.53 8.88 -16.53
N ALA A 124 3.76 7.57 -16.34
CA ALA A 124 3.44 6.57 -17.37
C ALA A 124 2.06 5.92 -17.20
N LYS A 125 1.60 5.65 -15.96
CA LYS A 125 0.30 5.00 -15.71
C LYS A 125 -0.84 6.00 -15.43
N LYS A 126 -0.54 7.29 -15.26
CA LYS A 126 -1.51 8.35 -14.86
C LYS A 126 -2.32 7.96 -13.61
N LYS A 127 -1.69 7.26 -12.67
CA LYS A 127 -2.27 6.89 -11.37
C LYS A 127 -1.81 7.87 -10.29
N GLY A 128 -2.55 7.94 -9.18
CA GLY A 128 -2.33 8.91 -8.11
C GLY A 128 -3.19 10.16 -8.33
N ASP A 129 -4.39 10.14 -7.75
CA ASP A 129 -5.32 11.27 -7.73
C ASP A 129 -4.82 12.40 -6.81
N GLU A 130 -5.54 13.52 -6.76
CA GLU A 130 -5.12 14.67 -5.94
C GLU A 130 -5.04 14.32 -4.45
N GLU A 131 -5.98 13.52 -3.93
CA GLU A 131 -5.94 13.06 -2.53
C GLU A 131 -4.65 12.27 -2.25
N TYR A 132 -4.25 11.38 -3.16
CA TYR A 132 -3.00 10.63 -3.02
C TYR A 132 -1.79 11.57 -2.94
N LYS A 133 -1.74 12.62 -3.78
CA LYS A 133 -0.64 13.60 -3.77
C LYS A 133 -0.59 14.40 -2.48
N GLU A 134 -1.74 14.83 -1.97
CA GLU A 134 -1.85 15.53 -0.69
C GLU A 134 -1.36 14.65 0.45
N LEU A 135 -1.87 13.42 0.56
CA LEU A 135 -1.45 12.45 1.58
C LEU A 135 0.04 12.10 1.50
N PHE A 136 0.60 12.07 0.30
CA PHE A 136 2.02 11.79 0.10
C PHE A 136 2.90 12.99 0.47
N HIS A 137 2.42 14.23 0.22
CA HIS A 137 3.13 15.45 0.58
C HIS A 137 3.12 15.69 2.10
N ASP A 138 2.04 15.30 2.77
CA ASP A 138 1.86 15.43 4.23
C ASP A 138 2.58 14.34 5.04
N MET A 139 3.35 13.47 4.35
CA MET A 139 4.18 12.42 4.95
C MET A 139 5.56 12.94 5.40
#